data_AF-A0AA39VT18-F1
#
_entry.id   AF-A0AA39VT18-F1
#
_cell.length_a   1.000
_cell.length_b   1.000
_cell.length_c   1.000
_cell.angle_alpha   90.00
_cell.angle_beta   90.00
_cell.angle_gamma   90.00
#
_symmetry.space_group_name_H-M   'P 1'
#
loop_
_entity.id
_entity.type
_entity.pdbx_description
1 polymer ?
#
loop_
_entity_poly.entity_id
_entity_poly.type
_entity_poly.pdbx_seq_one_letter_code
_entity_poly.pdbx_strand_id
1 'polypeptide(L)'
;MEIFKHLICAFLDIVALTVLVHAQSQSGFISIDCGFPENSTYTDKKTGIEYTSDVNFTETGVSYNISREYKRNSLEKPFPTVRSFPKGIKNGYTLKPARGNFRLFIRASFMYGDYDGLNKVPRFDLLLGADVWDSVELANASTIVTKEVLHVPRTNYVYVCLLNTGLGTPFISSLELRLLKNSSYKTQSRSMQLYLRWDLGSKSNKPIRYKDDIYDRIWSPYTTSDWETISTSFQVSPDMNFQQPSAVMSTAVIPAVDNKSLTFSWNTSNSTSQHYVYMHFSELQYQINNQTRQMHIYANGKSWYDHQVRFPYLVADFVYSTRPESILEFSINETEESPLPPMVNAIEIYQAKEFPQFLTNQQDGIFLSKQYI
;
A
#
# COMPACT_ATOMS: atom_id res chain seq x y z
N MET A 1 -50.44 21.63 -2.00
CA MET A 1 -49.28 22.35 -1.41
C MET A 1 -48.42 21.44 -0.53
N GLU A 2 -48.96 20.45 0.19
CA GLU A 2 -48.17 19.51 1.00
C GLU A 2 -47.36 18.48 0.18
N ILE A 3 -47.90 17.98 -0.93
CA ILE A 3 -47.20 17.00 -1.79
C ILE A 3 -45.87 17.56 -2.34
N PHE A 4 -45.81 18.87 -2.61
CA PHE A 4 -44.61 19.54 -3.08
C PHE A 4 -43.53 19.65 -1.99
N LYS A 5 -43.91 19.75 -0.72
CA LYS A 5 -42.97 19.75 0.42
C LYS A 5 -42.35 18.37 0.63
N HIS A 6 -43.13 17.30 0.50
CA HIS A 6 -42.62 15.92 0.61
C HIS A 6 -41.65 15.56 -0.52
N LEU A 7 -41.93 16.00 -1.75
CA LEU A 7 -41.00 15.84 -2.88
C LEU A 7 -39.70 16.61 -2.67
N ILE A 8 -39.75 17.83 -2.16
CA ILE A 8 -38.54 18.63 -1.86
C ILE A 8 -37.73 18.00 -0.72
N CYS A 9 -38.37 17.52 0.35
CA CYS A 9 -37.67 16.81 1.44
C CYS A 9 -37.04 15.51 0.95
N ALA A 10 -37.76 14.67 0.21
CA ALA A 10 -37.20 13.45 -0.37
C ALA A 10 -36.04 13.75 -1.33
N PHE A 11 -36.12 14.83 -2.11
CA PHE A 11 -35.04 15.25 -2.99
C PHE A 11 -33.84 15.82 -2.21
N LEU A 12 -34.06 16.54 -1.10
CA LEU A 12 -33.00 17.02 -0.21
C LEU A 12 -32.35 15.88 0.57
N ASP A 13 -33.08 14.84 0.96
CA ASP A 13 -32.54 13.65 1.62
C ASP A 13 -31.74 12.80 0.63
N ILE A 14 -32.21 12.65 -0.62
CA ILE A 14 -31.46 11.99 -1.69
C ILE A 14 -30.23 12.84 -2.08
N VAL A 15 -30.33 14.16 -2.13
CA VAL A 15 -29.19 15.06 -2.35
C VAL A 15 -28.24 15.02 -1.14
N ALA A 16 -28.70 14.91 0.09
CA ALA A 16 -27.85 14.70 1.25
C ALA A 16 -27.16 13.32 1.24
N LEU A 17 -27.85 12.26 0.82
CA LEU A 17 -27.27 10.92 0.63
C LEU A 17 -26.28 10.86 -0.55
N THR A 18 -26.49 11.64 -1.61
CA THR A 18 -25.58 11.73 -2.77
C THR A 18 -24.47 12.76 -2.60
N VAL A 19 -24.62 13.74 -1.71
CA VAL A 19 -23.54 14.63 -1.23
C VAL A 19 -22.75 13.95 -0.10
N LEU A 20 -23.31 12.91 0.53
CA LEU A 20 -22.57 11.85 1.22
C LEU A 20 -21.91 10.86 0.26
N VAL A 21 -21.60 11.28 -0.99
CA VAL A 21 -20.37 10.83 -1.66
C VAL A 21 -19.20 11.34 -0.83
N HIS A 22 -18.99 10.67 0.30
CA HIS A 22 -17.72 10.48 0.96
C HIS A 22 -16.80 11.71 0.88
N ALA A 23 -17.12 12.74 1.67
CA ALA A 23 -16.06 13.54 2.27
C ALA A 23 -15.28 12.60 3.21
N GLN A 24 -14.47 11.71 2.63
CA GLN A 24 -13.55 10.87 3.37
C GLN A 24 -12.61 11.81 4.10
N SER A 25 -12.70 11.80 5.42
CA SER A 25 -11.83 12.61 6.25
C SER A 25 -10.42 12.05 6.16
N GLN A 26 -9.43 12.90 5.86
CA GLN A 26 -8.01 12.56 5.99
C GLN A 26 -7.56 12.56 7.48
N SER A 27 -8.51 12.37 8.41
CA SER A 27 -8.26 12.31 9.84
C SER A 27 -7.26 11.20 10.14
N GLY A 28 -6.13 11.58 10.74
CA GLY A 28 -5.04 10.67 11.06
C GLY A 28 -4.00 10.50 9.95
N PHE A 29 -4.13 11.19 8.82
CA PHE A 29 -3.07 11.23 7.81
C PHE A 29 -1.96 12.16 8.28
N ILE A 30 -0.72 11.73 8.07
CA ILE A 30 0.45 12.62 8.03
C ILE A 30 1.03 12.46 6.63
N SER A 31 1.10 13.54 5.86
CA SER A 31 1.65 13.52 4.50
C SER A 31 2.63 14.66 4.36
N ILE A 32 3.90 14.31 4.18
CA ILE A 32 5.02 15.25 4.21
C ILE A 32 5.64 15.30 2.82
N ASP A 33 5.72 16.51 2.26
CA ASP A 33 6.50 16.81 1.06
C ASP A 33 7.89 17.28 1.50
N CYS A 34 8.89 16.43 1.27
CA CYS A 34 10.22 16.61 1.80
C CYS A 34 11.00 17.63 0.98
N GLY A 35 11.52 18.66 1.64
CA GLY A 35 12.15 19.81 0.99
C GLY A 35 11.16 20.85 0.46
N PHE A 36 9.86 20.71 0.71
CA PHE A 36 8.89 21.74 0.34
C PHE A 36 9.10 23.02 1.18
N PRO A 37 8.84 24.23 0.62
CA PRO A 37 9.03 25.49 1.33
C PRO A 37 8.37 25.52 2.71
N GLU A 38 9.07 26.13 3.67
CA GLU A 38 8.64 26.16 5.06
C GLU A 38 7.25 26.78 5.23
N ASN A 39 6.53 26.35 6.26
CA ASN A 39 5.19 26.85 6.62
C ASN A 39 4.16 26.81 5.48
N SER A 40 4.37 25.94 4.49
CA SER A 40 3.49 25.79 3.33
C SER A 40 2.72 24.47 3.38
N THR A 41 1.45 24.52 2.96
CA THR A 41 0.61 23.34 2.75
C THR A 41 -0.07 23.42 1.39
N TYR A 42 -0.48 22.28 0.87
CA TYR A 42 -1.28 22.22 -0.35
C TYR A 42 -2.04 20.91 -0.46
N THR A 43 -3.11 20.91 -1.24
CA THR A 43 -3.76 19.67 -1.69
C THR A 43 -3.19 19.25 -3.05
N ASP A 44 -2.64 18.04 -3.14
CA ASP A 44 -2.23 17.48 -4.42
C ASP A 44 -3.47 17.23 -5.28
N LYS A 45 -3.48 17.76 -6.50
CA LYS A 45 -4.68 17.70 -7.36
C LYS A 45 -4.94 16.31 -7.90
N LYS A 46 -3.94 15.43 -7.93
CA LYS A 46 -4.09 14.07 -8.45
C LYS A 46 -4.66 13.12 -7.42
N THR A 47 -4.11 13.14 -6.22
CA THR A 47 -4.53 12.26 -5.13
C THR A 47 -5.66 12.89 -4.31
N GLY A 48 -5.73 14.22 -4.22
CA GLY A 48 -6.61 14.92 -3.29
C GLY A 48 -6.07 14.96 -1.85
N ILE A 49 -4.84 14.50 -1.62
CA ILE A 49 -4.21 14.45 -0.29
C ILE A 49 -3.62 15.82 0.05
N GLU A 50 -3.82 16.27 1.29
CA GLU A 50 -3.15 17.46 1.82
C GLU A 50 -1.72 17.11 2.27
N TYR A 51 -0.74 17.86 1.78
CA TYR A 51 0.67 17.75 2.13
C TYR A 51 1.14 19.01 2.87
N THR A 52 2.09 18.79 3.78
CA THR A 52 2.80 19.86 4.51
C THR A 52 4.31 19.73 4.32
N SER A 53 5.04 20.82 4.58
CA SER A 53 6.50 20.84 4.61
C SER A 53 7.07 19.99 5.76
N ASP A 54 8.30 19.50 5.59
CA ASP A 54 9.00 18.64 6.54
C ASP A 54 9.68 19.35 7.72
N VAL A 55 9.66 20.68 7.77
CA VAL A 55 10.39 21.51 8.76
C VAL A 55 10.13 21.10 10.21
N ASN A 56 8.91 20.67 10.54
CA ASN A 56 8.55 20.30 11.92
C ASN A 56 8.83 18.82 12.25
N PHE A 57 9.37 18.06 11.29
CA PHE A 57 9.56 16.62 11.41
C PHE A 57 11.04 16.22 11.41
N THR A 58 11.92 17.07 10.88
CA THR A 58 13.37 16.82 10.80
C THR A 58 14.17 18.11 11.04
N GLU A 59 15.33 17.99 11.67
CA GLU A 59 16.16 19.14 12.09
C GLU A 59 17.32 19.44 11.14
N THR A 60 17.61 18.54 10.20
CA THR A 60 18.80 18.60 9.34
C THR A 60 18.44 18.47 7.86
N GLY A 61 19.47 18.49 7.01
CA GLY A 61 19.32 18.34 5.57
C GLY A 61 19.10 19.67 4.83
N VAL A 62 19.10 19.58 3.51
CA VAL A 62 19.02 20.70 2.57
C VAL A 62 17.93 20.40 1.56
N SER A 63 17.05 21.36 1.31
CA SER A 63 16.01 21.26 0.28
C SER A 63 16.61 21.47 -1.11
N TYR A 64 16.19 20.64 -2.06
CA TYR A 64 16.49 20.80 -3.47
C TYR A 64 15.25 20.63 -4.34
N ASN A 65 15.29 21.30 -5.50
CA ASN A 65 14.42 20.97 -6.62
C ASN A 65 15.11 19.93 -7.49
N ILE A 66 14.34 18.98 -8.03
CA ILE A 66 14.88 18.10 -9.08
C ILE A 66 15.20 18.90 -10.36
N SER A 67 16.06 18.34 -11.20
CA SER A 67 16.43 18.91 -12.50
C SER A 67 15.23 19.00 -13.44
N ARG A 68 15.21 20.05 -14.28
CA ARG A 68 14.03 20.41 -15.10
C ARG A 68 13.58 19.30 -16.04
N GLU A 69 14.52 18.53 -16.61
CA GLU A 69 14.24 17.43 -17.53
C GLU A 69 13.45 16.28 -16.89
N TYR A 70 13.50 16.15 -15.55
CA TYR A 70 12.76 15.15 -14.81
C TYR A 70 11.40 15.66 -14.29
N LYS A 71 11.10 16.96 -14.41
CA LYS A 71 9.81 17.55 -14.03
C LYS A 71 8.74 17.25 -15.08
N ARG A 72 8.07 16.11 -14.95
CA ARG A 72 6.97 15.71 -15.83
C ARG A 72 5.62 16.09 -15.24
N ASN A 73 4.67 16.49 -16.08
CA ASN A 73 3.29 16.76 -15.68
C ASN A 73 2.58 15.53 -15.08
N SER A 74 3.08 14.32 -15.35
CA SER A 74 2.55 13.07 -14.79
C SER A 74 3.01 12.77 -13.36
N LEU A 75 4.01 13.46 -12.82
CA LEU A 75 4.46 13.28 -11.44
C LEU A 75 3.44 13.79 -10.41
N GLU A 76 3.27 13.06 -9.32
CA GLU A 76 2.58 13.59 -8.13
C GLU A 76 3.37 14.76 -7.56
N LYS A 77 2.65 15.69 -6.94
CA LYS A 77 3.22 16.96 -6.48
C LYS A 77 4.37 16.86 -5.46
N PRO A 78 4.54 15.79 -4.67
CA PRO A 78 5.69 15.65 -3.77
C PRO A 78 7.03 15.27 -4.43
N PHE A 79 7.04 14.81 -5.69
CA PHE A 79 8.27 14.35 -6.35
C PHE A 79 9.19 15.43 -6.96
N PRO A 80 8.73 16.65 -7.30
CA PRO A 80 9.59 17.73 -7.78
C PRO A 80 10.57 18.32 -6.75
N THR A 81 10.39 18.03 -5.47
CA THR A 81 11.22 18.48 -4.35
C THR A 81 11.79 17.29 -3.57
N VAL A 82 12.97 17.48 -2.98
CA VAL A 82 13.59 16.50 -2.09
C VAL A 82 14.25 17.19 -0.91
N ARG A 83 14.35 16.48 0.21
CA ARG A 83 15.32 16.80 1.27
C ARG A 83 16.51 15.86 1.15
N SER A 84 17.69 16.45 1.00
CA SER A 84 18.99 15.77 0.92
C SER A 84 19.75 15.88 2.23
N PHE A 85 20.49 14.83 2.61
CA PHE A 85 21.25 14.76 3.86
C PHE A 85 22.76 14.56 3.61
N PRO A 86 23.48 15.59 3.14
CA PRO A 86 24.92 15.50 2.83
C PRO A 86 25.83 15.40 4.06
N LYS A 87 25.29 15.66 5.25
CA LYS A 87 26.02 15.63 6.53
C LYS A 87 25.38 14.64 7.49
N GLY A 88 26.20 14.04 8.34
CA GLY A 88 25.76 13.04 9.31
C GLY A 88 25.64 11.65 8.71
N ILE A 89 25.80 10.64 9.57
CA ILE A 89 25.68 9.23 9.18
C ILE A 89 24.21 8.80 9.19
N LYS A 90 23.43 9.30 10.14
CA LYS A 90 22.00 8.98 10.34
C LYS A 90 21.21 10.28 10.43
N ASN A 91 20.19 10.44 9.61
CA ASN A 91 19.29 11.60 9.64
C ASN A 91 17.85 11.13 9.68
N GLY A 92 17.02 11.73 10.55
CA GLY A 92 15.73 11.16 10.91
C GLY A 92 14.56 12.12 10.86
N TYR A 93 13.39 11.52 10.66
CA TYR A 93 12.08 12.14 10.81
C TYR A 93 11.42 11.61 12.08
N THR A 94 10.74 12.49 12.81
CA THR A 94 9.93 12.14 13.97
C THR A 94 8.46 12.29 13.64
N LEU A 95 7.74 11.19 13.51
CA LEU A 95 6.30 11.19 13.28
C LEU A 95 5.56 10.99 14.60
N LYS A 96 4.52 11.77 14.85
CA LYS A 96 3.68 11.68 16.06
C LYS A 96 2.23 11.38 15.66
N PRO A 97 1.86 10.10 15.45
CA PRO A 97 0.48 9.74 15.12
C PRO A 97 -0.48 10.09 16.27
N ALA A 98 -1.78 10.18 15.96
CA ALA A 98 -2.80 10.37 16.97
C ALA A 98 -2.74 9.26 18.04
N ARG A 99 -3.01 9.62 19.30
CA ARG A 99 -2.96 8.67 20.41
C ARG A 99 -4.00 7.55 20.21
N GLY A 100 -3.56 6.32 20.38
CA GLY A 100 -4.40 5.13 20.37
C GLY A 100 -3.60 3.89 20.03
N ASN A 101 -4.23 2.73 20.22
CA ASN A 101 -3.67 1.48 19.71
C ASN A 101 -4.08 1.36 18.25
N PHE A 102 -3.25 1.91 17.36
CA PHE A 102 -3.46 1.87 15.91
C PHE A 102 -2.35 1.11 15.23
N ARG A 103 -2.73 0.49 14.12
CA ARG A 103 -1.82 -0.04 13.13
C ARG A 103 -1.52 1.06 12.12
N LEU A 104 -0.28 1.17 11.70
CA LEU A 104 0.19 2.25 10.83
C LEU A 104 0.62 1.67 9.49
N PHE A 105 0.20 2.30 8.39
CA PHE A 105 1.00 2.26 7.17
C PHE A 105 1.97 3.43 7.22
N ILE A 106 3.25 3.13 6.98
CA ILE A 106 4.29 4.13 6.82
C ILE A 106 4.88 3.91 5.44
N ARG A 107 4.92 4.96 4.63
CA ARG A 107 5.41 4.92 3.25
C ARG A 107 6.44 6.02 3.04
N ALA A 108 7.63 5.63 2.59
CA ALA A 108 8.69 6.55 2.20
C ALA A 108 8.93 6.42 0.70
N SER A 109 8.98 7.56 0.00
CA SER A 109 9.13 7.61 -1.45
C SER A 109 10.34 8.42 -1.86
N PHE A 110 11.01 7.97 -2.92
CA PHE A 110 12.30 8.46 -3.37
C PHE A 110 12.30 8.61 -4.88
N MET A 111 12.54 9.83 -5.37
CA MET A 111 12.86 10.12 -6.76
C MET A 111 14.04 11.07 -6.82
N TYR A 112 15.18 10.61 -7.33
CA TYR A 112 16.43 11.38 -7.33
C TYR A 112 16.34 12.62 -8.21
N GLY A 113 15.83 12.46 -9.45
CA GLY A 113 15.62 13.56 -10.39
C GLY A 113 16.85 14.43 -10.65
N ASP A 114 18.06 13.88 -10.44
CA ASP A 114 19.33 14.59 -10.57
C ASP A 114 19.36 15.95 -9.86
N TYR A 115 18.83 16.00 -8.64
CA TYR A 115 18.67 17.25 -7.88
C TYR A 115 20.01 17.96 -7.58
N ASP A 116 21.13 17.22 -7.58
CA ASP A 116 22.48 17.71 -7.29
C ASP A 116 23.38 17.82 -8.54
N GLY A 117 22.89 17.44 -9.72
CA GLY A 117 23.63 17.54 -10.99
C GLY A 117 24.80 16.58 -11.13
N LEU A 118 24.89 15.55 -10.28
CA LEU A 118 25.98 14.56 -10.32
C LEU A 118 25.69 13.42 -11.30
N ASN A 119 24.44 13.28 -11.75
CA ASN A 119 23.95 12.20 -12.60
C ASN A 119 24.34 10.81 -12.09
N LYS A 120 24.35 10.65 -10.76
CA LYS A 120 24.74 9.41 -10.08
C LYS A 120 23.77 9.12 -8.95
N VAL A 121 22.87 8.17 -9.19
CA VAL A 121 21.90 7.72 -8.20
C VAL A 121 22.60 7.19 -6.93
N PRO A 122 22.18 7.65 -5.74
CA PRO A 122 22.76 7.17 -4.49
C PRO A 122 22.13 5.83 -4.07
N ARG A 123 22.85 5.09 -3.22
CA ARG A 123 22.34 3.93 -2.47
C ARG A 123 22.55 4.16 -0.98
N PHE A 124 21.53 3.87 -0.17
CA PHE A 124 21.53 4.07 1.27
C PHE A 124 20.46 3.22 1.92
N ASP A 125 20.47 3.10 3.26
CA ASP A 125 19.49 2.31 3.98
C ASP A 125 18.43 3.19 4.64
N LEU A 126 17.21 2.65 4.71
CA LEU A 126 16.08 3.20 5.43
C LEU A 126 15.94 2.42 6.75
N LEU A 127 15.77 3.14 7.84
CA LEU A 127 15.60 2.59 9.19
C LEU A 127 14.21 2.93 9.71
N LEU A 128 13.61 1.99 10.43
CA LEU A 128 12.44 2.24 11.28
C LEU A 128 12.89 2.08 12.74
N GLY A 129 12.90 3.19 13.48
CA GLY A 129 13.59 3.23 14.77
C GLY A 129 15.10 3.09 14.59
N ALA A 130 15.68 2.05 15.21
CA ALA A 130 17.09 1.73 15.10
C ALA A 130 17.39 0.59 14.11
N ASP A 131 16.36 -0.11 13.65
CA ASP A 131 16.49 -1.30 12.81
C ASP A 131 16.40 -0.96 11.33
N VAL A 132 17.13 -1.71 10.52
CA VAL A 132 17.07 -1.60 9.05
C VAL A 132 15.70 -2.06 8.56
N TRP A 133 14.96 -1.11 7.99
CA TRP A 133 13.75 -1.39 7.25
C TRP A 133 14.11 -2.00 5.90
N ASP A 134 14.79 -1.26 5.03
CA ASP A 134 15.16 -1.74 3.70
C ASP A 134 16.28 -0.88 3.08
N SER A 135 16.91 -1.36 2.02
CA SER A 135 17.84 -0.57 1.20
C SER A 135 17.08 0.18 0.10
N VAL A 136 17.48 1.43 -0.12
CA VAL A 136 16.99 2.29 -1.20
C VAL A 136 17.98 2.24 -2.35
N GLU A 137 17.53 1.69 -3.48
CA GLU A 137 18.31 1.51 -4.69
C GLU A 137 17.49 1.99 -5.88
N LEU A 138 17.99 2.99 -6.61
CA LEU A 138 17.33 3.56 -7.78
C LEU A 138 18.05 3.07 -9.05
N ALA A 139 17.28 2.69 -10.08
CA ALA A 139 17.87 2.29 -11.35
C ALA A 139 18.40 3.49 -12.16
N ASN A 140 17.71 4.63 -12.08
CA ASN A 140 18.11 5.90 -12.72
C ASN A 140 17.42 7.10 -12.04
N ALA A 141 17.74 8.31 -12.49
CA ALA A 141 17.20 9.55 -11.91
C ALA A 141 15.68 9.70 -12.00
N SER A 142 15.01 9.05 -12.94
CA SER A 142 13.56 9.08 -13.09
C SER A 142 12.82 7.97 -12.34
N THR A 143 13.54 7.01 -11.76
CA THR A 143 12.95 5.91 -10.99
C THR A 143 12.31 6.45 -9.72
N ILE A 144 11.05 6.05 -9.48
CA ILE A 144 10.39 6.26 -8.20
C ILE A 144 10.49 4.95 -7.42
N VAL A 145 11.15 4.99 -6.27
CA VAL A 145 11.19 3.88 -5.31
C VAL A 145 10.25 4.22 -4.17
N THR A 146 9.36 3.28 -3.83
CA THR A 146 8.44 3.41 -2.69
C THR A 146 8.69 2.24 -1.76
N LYS A 147 8.88 2.52 -0.48
CA LYS A 147 8.98 1.52 0.58
C LYS A 147 7.78 1.69 1.50
N GLU A 148 7.02 0.62 1.73
CA GLU A 148 5.86 0.64 2.63
C GLU A 148 5.99 -0.44 3.70
N VAL A 149 5.66 -0.08 4.94
CA VAL A 149 5.61 -0.99 6.08
C VAL A 149 4.32 -0.80 6.83
N LEU A 150 3.70 -1.91 7.17
CA LEU A 150 2.65 -1.98 8.14
C LEU A 150 3.29 -2.21 9.52
N HIS A 151 3.01 -1.36 10.50
CA HIS A 151 3.68 -1.40 11.80
C HIS A 151 2.74 -1.10 12.96
N VAL A 152 2.87 -1.86 14.05
CA VAL A 152 2.23 -1.56 15.34
C VAL A 152 3.29 -0.95 16.29
N PRO A 153 3.26 0.37 16.53
CA PRO A 153 4.29 1.06 17.30
C PRO A 153 4.27 0.67 18.78
N ARG A 154 5.43 0.80 19.44
CA ARG A 154 5.56 0.64 20.91
C ARG A 154 5.42 1.95 21.67
N THR A 155 5.53 3.06 20.98
CA THR A 155 5.47 4.41 21.55
C THR A 155 4.48 5.27 20.78
N ASN A 156 4.23 6.48 21.26
CA ASN A 156 3.37 7.46 20.60
C ASN A 156 4.08 8.25 19.49
N TYR A 157 5.29 7.84 19.11
CA TYR A 157 6.04 8.40 17.99
C TYR A 157 6.73 7.28 17.20
N VAL A 158 7.14 7.62 15.98
CA VAL A 158 7.87 6.74 15.09
C VAL A 158 9.04 7.51 14.50
N TYR A 159 10.25 6.94 14.59
CA TYR A 159 11.40 7.47 13.89
C TYR A 159 11.59 6.76 12.55
N VAL A 160 11.68 7.53 11.47
CA VAL A 160 12.06 7.03 10.15
C VAL A 160 13.38 7.70 9.79
N CYS A 161 14.46 6.93 9.69
CA CYS A 161 15.80 7.48 9.46
C CYS A 161 16.40 6.98 8.16
N LEU A 162 17.24 7.81 7.55
CA LEU A 162 18.08 7.46 6.42
C LEU A 162 19.51 7.30 6.93
N LEU A 163 20.12 6.17 6.59
CA LEU A 163 21.48 5.81 6.98
C LEU A 163 22.39 5.89 5.76
N ASN A 164 23.38 6.77 5.81
CA ASN A 164 24.40 6.89 4.79
C ASN A 164 25.36 5.69 4.85
N THR A 165 25.37 4.89 3.79
CA THR A 165 26.24 3.71 3.64
C THR A 165 27.53 3.99 2.86
N GLY A 166 27.80 5.26 2.52
CA GLY A 166 28.96 5.70 1.76
C GLY A 166 28.81 5.59 0.23
N LEU A 167 27.62 5.21 -0.26
CA LEU A 167 27.33 5.00 -1.68
C LEU A 167 26.51 6.14 -2.31
N GLY A 168 26.62 7.33 -1.74
CA GLY A 168 25.94 8.55 -2.19
C GLY A 168 25.17 9.23 -1.06
N THR A 169 24.64 10.41 -1.34
CA THR A 169 23.92 11.22 -0.35
C THR A 169 22.50 10.70 -0.15
N PRO A 170 22.08 10.32 1.07
CA PRO A 170 20.68 9.96 1.32
C PRO A 170 19.75 11.14 1.10
N PHE A 171 18.58 10.86 0.54
CA PHE A 171 17.55 11.86 0.29
C PHE A 171 16.16 11.22 0.42
N ILE A 172 15.11 12.03 0.53
CA ILE A 172 13.72 11.58 0.55
C ILE A 172 12.84 12.60 -0.15
N SER A 173 11.82 12.14 -0.89
CA SER A 173 10.87 12.98 -1.62
C SER A 173 9.57 13.16 -0.84
N SER A 174 9.03 12.07 -0.28
CA SER A 174 7.85 12.15 0.57
C SER A 174 7.83 11.09 1.66
N LEU A 175 7.15 11.43 2.76
CA LEU A 175 6.90 10.53 3.89
C LEU A 175 5.43 10.60 4.28
N GLU A 176 4.75 9.47 4.19
CA GLU A 176 3.32 9.33 4.44
C GLU A 176 3.07 8.34 5.59
N LEU A 177 2.11 8.67 6.45
CA LEU A 177 1.59 7.80 7.49
C LEU A 177 0.07 7.77 7.43
N ARG A 178 -0.51 6.57 7.57
CA ARG A 178 -1.96 6.32 7.61
C ARG A 178 -2.31 5.50 8.84
N LEU A 179 -3.39 5.87 9.51
CA LEU A 179 -3.94 5.08 10.62
C LEU A 179 -4.90 4.01 10.07
N LEU A 180 -4.75 2.79 10.56
CA LEU A 180 -5.61 1.65 10.24
C LEU A 180 -6.29 1.13 11.49
N LYS A 181 -7.45 0.52 11.29
CA LYS A 181 -8.12 -0.26 12.35
C LYS A 181 -7.21 -1.42 12.78
N ASN A 182 -7.08 -1.64 14.08
CA ASN A 182 -6.30 -2.77 14.59
C ASN A 182 -6.84 -4.14 14.19
N SER A 183 -8.14 -4.22 13.88
CA SER A 183 -8.77 -5.43 13.36
C SER A 183 -8.43 -5.71 11.89
N SER A 184 -7.80 -4.77 11.18
CA SER A 184 -7.28 -4.99 9.83
C SER A 184 -5.97 -5.79 9.89
N TYR A 185 -5.75 -6.66 8.89
CA TYR A 185 -4.56 -7.49 8.73
C TYR A 185 -4.25 -8.41 9.93
N LYS A 186 -4.88 -9.58 10.02
CA LYS A 186 -4.57 -10.54 11.09
C LYS A 186 -3.21 -11.19 10.85
N THR A 187 -2.25 -10.92 11.74
CA THR A 187 -0.87 -11.45 11.66
C THR A 187 -0.31 -11.65 13.06
N GLN A 188 0.67 -12.54 13.19
CA GLN A 188 1.44 -12.75 14.42
C GLN A 188 2.61 -11.76 14.52
N SER A 189 3.03 -11.18 13.40
CA SER A 189 4.14 -10.22 13.34
C SER A 189 3.66 -8.82 13.71
N ARG A 190 4.52 -8.07 14.41
CA ARG A 190 4.22 -6.67 14.76
C ARG A 190 4.33 -5.73 13.56
N SER A 191 5.18 -6.12 12.61
CA SER A 191 5.37 -5.35 11.39
C SER A 191 5.55 -6.26 10.20
N MET A 192 5.15 -5.75 9.04
CA MET A 192 5.31 -6.45 7.78
C MET A 192 5.60 -5.41 6.70
N GLN A 193 6.63 -5.66 5.90
CA GLN A 193 6.99 -4.82 4.76
C GLN A 193 6.15 -5.24 3.55
N LEU A 194 5.64 -4.28 2.79
CA LEU A 194 4.90 -4.57 1.57
C LEU A 194 5.85 -5.21 0.53
N TYR A 195 5.48 -6.38 0.02
CA TYR A 195 6.12 -6.99 -1.14
C TYR A 195 5.37 -6.61 -2.42
N LEU A 196 4.05 -6.78 -2.43
CA LEU A 196 3.17 -6.29 -3.50
C LEU A 196 1.73 -6.08 -3.03
N ARG A 197 1.01 -5.25 -3.77
CA ARG A 197 -0.44 -5.05 -3.67
C ARG A 197 -1.00 -4.88 -5.07
N TRP A 198 -1.73 -5.88 -5.54
CA TRP A 198 -2.23 -5.97 -6.92
C TRP A 198 -3.74 -5.84 -6.99
N ASP A 199 -4.19 -4.97 -7.89
CA ASP A 199 -5.56 -4.89 -8.40
C ASP A 199 -5.65 -5.78 -9.66
N LEU A 200 -6.37 -6.90 -9.56
CA LEU A 200 -6.47 -7.88 -10.63
C LEU A 200 -7.71 -7.63 -11.48
N GLY A 201 -7.52 -7.69 -12.80
CA GLY A 201 -8.60 -7.39 -13.75
C GLY A 201 -8.85 -5.89 -13.92
N SER A 202 -7.97 -5.04 -13.38
CA SER A 202 -8.01 -3.61 -13.64
C SER A 202 -7.93 -3.33 -15.14
N LYS A 203 -8.88 -2.54 -15.64
CA LYS A 203 -8.89 -2.09 -17.05
C LYS A 203 -8.03 -0.83 -17.28
N SER A 204 -7.37 -0.35 -16.21
CA SER A 204 -6.55 0.85 -16.19
C SER A 204 -5.10 0.48 -15.89
N ASN A 205 -4.15 1.20 -16.48
CA ASN A 205 -2.72 1.07 -16.15
C ASN A 205 -2.30 2.01 -15.00
N LYS A 206 -3.25 2.68 -14.34
CA LYS A 206 -2.98 3.58 -13.22
C LYS A 206 -3.36 2.91 -11.90
N PRO A 207 -2.56 3.08 -10.85
CA PRO A 207 -2.89 2.54 -9.54
C PRO A 207 -4.11 3.23 -8.94
N ILE A 208 -4.84 2.49 -8.11
CA ILE A 208 -5.94 2.99 -7.30
C ILE A 208 -5.39 3.30 -5.90
N ARG A 209 -5.73 4.48 -5.36
CA ARG A 209 -5.41 4.90 -4.00
C ARG A 209 -6.46 5.88 -3.47
N TYR A 210 -6.14 6.72 -2.49
CA TYR A 210 -7.06 7.77 -2.07
C TYR A 210 -7.49 8.65 -3.27
N LYS A 211 -8.76 9.01 -3.42
CA LYS A 211 -9.89 8.84 -2.49
C LYS A 211 -10.76 7.58 -2.67
N ASP A 212 -10.37 6.66 -3.54
CA ASP A 212 -11.11 5.41 -3.72
C ASP A 212 -10.84 4.43 -2.57
N ASP A 213 -9.63 4.49 -1.98
CA ASP A 213 -9.25 3.77 -0.78
C ASP A 213 -9.07 4.71 0.43
N ILE A 214 -9.89 4.52 1.46
CA ILE A 214 -9.88 5.35 2.69
C ILE A 214 -8.56 5.28 3.47
N TYR A 215 -7.81 4.19 3.33
CA TYR A 215 -6.52 4.00 3.99
C TYR A 215 -5.36 4.39 3.08
N ASP A 216 -5.66 4.91 1.88
CA ASP A 216 -4.67 5.33 0.89
C ASP A 216 -3.64 4.23 0.56
N ARG A 217 -4.08 2.96 0.53
CA ARG A 217 -3.28 1.88 -0.03
C ARG A 217 -3.14 2.10 -1.54
N ILE A 218 -1.94 1.87 -2.06
CA ILE A 218 -1.67 1.93 -3.50
C ILE A 218 -1.85 0.53 -4.08
N TRP A 219 -2.93 0.32 -4.83
CA TRP A 219 -3.22 -0.91 -5.55
C TRP A 219 -2.72 -0.79 -6.98
N SER A 220 -1.71 -1.59 -7.33
CA SER A 220 -1.11 -1.57 -8.65
C SER A 220 -1.84 -2.52 -9.59
N PRO A 221 -2.27 -2.08 -10.78
CA PRO A 221 -2.91 -2.96 -11.74
C PRO A 221 -1.96 -4.05 -12.19
N TYR A 222 -2.43 -5.29 -12.25
CA TYR A 222 -1.67 -6.42 -12.76
C TYR A 222 -2.56 -7.35 -13.59
N THR A 223 -2.07 -7.77 -14.75
CA THR A 223 -2.76 -8.67 -15.67
C THR A 223 -1.75 -9.50 -16.46
N THR A 224 -2.17 -10.67 -16.95
CA THR A 224 -1.39 -11.56 -17.79
C THR A 224 -2.26 -12.09 -18.93
N SER A 225 -1.65 -12.68 -19.96
CA SER A 225 -2.39 -13.28 -21.08
C SER A 225 -3.15 -14.55 -20.71
N ASP A 226 -2.86 -15.15 -19.55
CA ASP A 226 -3.49 -16.40 -19.11
C ASP A 226 -4.86 -16.17 -18.45
N TRP A 227 -5.24 -14.91 -18.27
CA TRP A 227 -6.43 -14.51 -17.52
C TRP A 227 -7.38 -13.67 -18.38
N GLU A 228 -8.68 -13.84 -18.13
CA GLU A 228 -9.73 -12.97 -18.63
C GLU A 228 -10.27 -12.10 -17.48
N THR A 229 -10.62 -10.86 -17.80
CA THR A 229 -11.19 -9.92 -16.84
C THR A 229 -12.70 -9.96 -16.85
N ILE A 230 -13.30 -10.18 -15.68
CA ILE A 230 -14.72 -9.91 -15.42
C ILE A 230 -14.89 -8.65 -14.59
N SER A 231 -16.01 -7.96 -14.76
CA SER A 231 -16.24 -6.68 -14.09
C SER A 231 -17.73 -6.41 -13.87
N THR A 232 -18.03 -5.59 -12.88
CA THR A 232 -19.36 -5.04 -12.63
C THR A 232 -19.32 -3.51 -12.62
N SER A 233 -20.44 -2.88 -12.97
CA SER A 233 -20.63 -1.43 -12.78
C SER A 233 -21.27 -1.09 -11.43
N PHE A 234 -21.73 -2.10 -10.69
CA PHE A 234 -22.35 -1.92 -9.37
C PHE A 234 -21.27 -1.71 -8.28
N GLN A 235 -21.65 -0.97 -7.25
CA GLN A 235 -20.81 -0.79 -6.07
C GLN A 235 -20.69 -2.10 -5.29
N VAL A 236 -19.47 -2.42 -4.86
CA VAL A 236 -19.17 -3.57 -4.00
C VAL A 236 -19.06 -3.09 -2.57
N SER A 237 -19.82 -3.71 -1.67
CA SER A 237 -19.79 -3.39 -0.25
C SER A 237 -18.50 -3.91 0.38
N PRO A 238 -17.71 -3.09 1.08
CA PRO A 238 -16.45 -3.52 1.66
C PRO A 238 -16.63 -4.36 2.94
N ASP A 239 -15.62 -5.15 3.32
CA ASP A 239 -15.55 -5.72 4.67
C ASP A 239 -15.39 -4.58 5.70
N MET A 240 -16.06 -4.72 6.85
CA MET A 240 -16.07 -3.68 7.88
C MET A 240 -14.69 -3.40 8.48
N ASN A 241 -13.80 -4.39 8.53
CA ASN A 241 -12.46 -4.25 9.08
C ASN A 241 -11.45 -3.80 8.03
N PHE A 242 -11.43 -4.49 6.89
CA PHE A 242 -10.42 -4.31 5.85
C PHE A 242 -10.69 -3.12 4.94
N GLN A 243 -11.97 -2.76 4.75
CA GLN A 243 -12.40 -1.58 3.99
C GLN A 243 -11.80 -1.57 2.57
N GLN A 244 -11.94 -2.66 1.82
CA GLN A 244 -11.46 -2.77 0.45
C GLN A 244 -12.11 -1.66 -0.42
N PRO A 245 -11.36 -0.99 -1.30
CA PRO A 245 -11.96 -0.01 -2.19
C PRO A 245 -12.87 -0.69 -3.22
N SER A 246 -14.11 -0.20 -3.39
CA SER A 246 -15.06 -0.78 -4.36
C SER A 246 -14.50 -0.76 -5.78
N ALA A 247 -13.64 0.21 -6.14
CA ALA A 247 -13.06 0.29 -7.47
C ALA A 247 -12.18 -0.95 -7.79
N VAL A 248 -11.37 -1.41 -6.83
CA VAL A 248 -10.58 -2.65 -6.95
C VAL A 248 -11.49 -3.88 -6.92
N MET A 249 -12.47 -3.89 -6.01
CA MET A 249 -13.34 -5.06 -5.87
C MET A 249 -14.36 -5.20 -7.01
N SER A 250 -14.51 -4.20 -7.88
CA SER A 250 -15.43 -4.24 -9.04
C SER A 250 -14.90 -4.99 -10.25
N THR A 251 -13.63 -5.41 -10.19
CA THR A 251 -12.97 -6.23 -11.21
C THR A 251 -12.42 -7.50 -10.58
N ALA A 252 -12.32 -8.54 -11.40
CA ALA A 252 -11.65 -9.78 -11.05
C ALA A 252 -11.09 -10.47 -12.28
N VAL A 253 -10.18 -11.41 -12.05
CA VAL A 253 -9.66 -12.30 -13.09
C VAL A 253 -10.24 -13.69 -12.94
N ILE A 254 -10.47 -14.34 -14.09
CA ILE A 254 -10.77 -15.77 -14.25
C ILE A 254 -9.74 -16.37 -15.23
N PRO A 255 -9.55 -17.69 -15.27
CA PRO A 255 -8.73 -18.34 -16.30
C PRO A 255 -9.26 -18.02 -17.70
N ALA A 256 -8.38 -17.69 -18.65
CA ALA A 256 -8.75 -17.41 -20.04
C ALA A 256 -9.10 -18.67 -20.85
N VAL A 257 -8.83 -19.86 -20.30
CA VAL A 257 -9.17 -21.15 -20.88
C VAL A 257 -10.00 -21.91 -19.88
N ASP A 258 -11.13 -22.44 -20.34
CA ASP A 258 -12.04 -23.25 -19.52
C ASP A 258 -11.32 -24.41 -18.81
N ASN A 259 -11.79 -24.76 -17.62
CA ASN A 259 -11.27 -25.83 -16.77
C ASN A 259 -9.78 -25.67 -16.38
N LYS A 260 -9.23 -24.45 -16.44
CA LYS A 260 -7.91 -24.16 -15.85
C LYS A 260 -8.04 -23.57 -14.45
N SER A 261 -7.03 -23.79 -13.64
CA SER A 261 -6.84 -23.10 -12.36
C SER A 261 -6.20 -21.73 -12.57
N LEU A 262 -6.47 -20.78 -11.67
CA LEU A 262 -5.63 -19.59 -11.53
C LEU A 262 -4.39 -19.99 -10.74
N THR A 263 -3.19 -19.70 -11.26
CA THR A 263 -1.93 -20.02 -10.60
C THR A 263 -1.10 -18.78 -10.38
N PHE A 264 -0.43 -18.73 -9.24
CA PHE A 264 0.45 -17.64 -8.85
C PHE A 264 1.73 -18.23 -8.26
N SER A 265 2.88 -17.76 -8.73
CA SER A 265 4.18 -18.14 -8.20
C SER A 265 5.06 -16.91 -8.11
N TRP A 266 5.66 -16.69 -6.94
CA TRP A 266 6.58 -15.59 -6.72
C TRP A 266 7.94 -16.10 -6.27
N ASN A 267 8.97 -15.72 -7.03
CA ASN A 267 10.35 -15.99 -6.65
C ASN A 267 10.78 -14.98 -5.58
N THR A 268 10.87 -15.45 -4.34
CA THR A 268 11.41 -14.64 -3.24
C THR A 268 12.94 -14.73 -3.29
N SER A 269 13.61 -13.58 -3.27
CA SER A 269 15.07 -13.49 -3.44
C SER A 269 15.86 -14.22 -2.35
N ASN A 270 15.22 -14.52 -1.22
CA ASN A 270 15.78 -15.22 -0.08
C ASN A 270 14.79 -16.29 0.38
N SER A 271 15.18 -17.56 0.25
CA SER A 271 14.35 -18.73 0.58
C SER A 271 13.96 -18.83 2.07
N THR A 272 14.57 -18.00 2.93
CA THR A 272 14.22 -17.93 4.36
C THR A 272 13.19 -16.85 4.69
N SER A 273 12.95 -15.91 3.77
CA SER A 273 12.00 -14.81 3.99
C SER A 273 10.57 -15.34 4.16
N GLN A 274 9.92 -14.93 5.24
CA GLN A 274 8.58 -15.34 5.61
C GLN A 274 7.57 -14.30 5.13
N HIS A 275 6.47 -14.71 4.48
CA HIS A 275 5.49 -13.78 3.90
C HIS A 275 4.06 -14.09 4.31
N TYR A 276 3.26 -13.05 4.52
CA TYR A 276 1.82 -13.14 4.70
C TYR A 276 1.13 -12.76 3.39
N VAL A 277 0.23 -13.61 2.95
CA VAL A 277 -0.60 -13.42 1.75
C VAL A 277 -2.04 -13.13 2.16
N TYR A 278 -2.66 -12.17 1.48
CA TYR A 278 -4.07 -11.80 1.58
C TYR A 278 -4.65 -11.83 0.17
N MET A 279 -5.72 -12.59 -0.04
CA MET A 279 -6.45 -12.62 -1.31
C MET A 279 -7.87 -12.12 -1.08
N HIS A 280 -8.30 -11.19 -1.93
CA HIS A 280 -9.58 -10.49 -1.81
C HIS A 280 -10.55 -10.98 -2.87
N PHE A 281 -11.79 -11.19 -2.46
CA PHE A 281 -12.85 -11.76 -3.29
C PHE A 281 -14.15 -10.97 -3.14
N SER A 282 -14.91 -10.87 -4.24
CA SER A 282 -16.31 -10.47 -4.27
C SER A 282 -16.92 -11.13 -5.51
N GLU A 283 -18.04 -11.84 -5.36
CA GLU A 283 -18.74 -12.38 -6.54
C GLU A 283 -19.35 -11.22 -7.34
N LEU A 284 -19.07 -11.17 -8.65
CA LEU A 284 -19.42 -10.05 -9.55
C LEU A 284 -20.51 -10.42 -10.54
N GLN A 285 -20.72 -11.72 -10.78
CA GLN A 285 -21.74 -12.20 -11.69
C GLN A 285 -23.03 -12.49 -10.90
N TYR A 286 -24.10 -11.78 -11.27
CA TYR A 286 -25.40 -12.01 -10.67
C TYR A 286 -25.86 -13.43 -11.00
N GLN A 287 -26.44 -14.11 -10.01
CA GLN A 287 -26.85 -15.51 -10.12
C GLN A 287 -28.00 -15.67 -11.11
N ILE A 288 -27.70 -15.86 -12.39
CA ILE A 288 -28.66 -16.39 -13.35
C ILE A 288 -28.72 -17.90 -13.07
N ASN A 289 -29.90 -18.42 -12.71
CA ASN A 289 -30.18 -19.86 -12.47
C ASN A 289 -29.56 -20.49 -11.20
N ASN A 290 -29.43 -19.78 -10.08
CA ASN A 290 -28.89 -20.31 -8.80
C ASN A 290 -27.47 -20.89 -8.87
N GLN A 291 -26.72 -20.60 -9.93
CA GLN A 291 -25.33 -21.03 -10.04
C GLN A 291 -24.48 -20.28 -9.02
N THR A 292 -23.67 -21.03 -8.26
CA THR A 292 -22.80 -20.48 -7.22
C THR A 292 -21.38 -20.90 -7.52
N ARG A 293 -20.46 -19.93 -7.60
CA ARG A 293 -19.03 -20.21 -7.74
C ARG A 293 -18.49 -20.76 -6.44
N GLN A 294 -17.89 -21.94 -6.51
CA GLN A 294 -17.27 -22.62 -5.39
C GLN A 294 -15.84 -22.99 -5.78
N MET A 295 -14.90 -22.73 -4.87
CA MET A 295 -13.48 -22.83 -5.19
C MET A 295 -12.70 -23.49 -4.05
N HIS A 296 -11.62 -24.18 -4.42
CA HIS A 296 -10.55 -24.55 -3.50
C HIS A 296 -9.34 -23.66 -3.72
N ILE A 297 -8.71 -23.23 -2.63
CA ILE A 297 -7.45 -22.49 -2.68
C ILE A 297 -6.37 -23.37 -2.08
N TYR A 298 -5.28 -23.53 -2.82
CA TYR A 298 -4.11 -24.29 -2.42
C TYR A 298 -2.92 -23.34 -2.25
N ALA A 299 -2.12 -23.63 -1.23
CA ALA A 299 -0.84 -23.00 -0.98
C ALA A 299 0.22 -24.12 -0.90
N ASN A 300 1.28 -24.01 -1.70
CA ASN A 300 2.41 -24.95 -1.72
C ASN A 300 1.97 -26.41 -1.91
N GLY A 301 1.01 -26.63 -2.82
CA GLY A 301 0.45 -27.94 -3.14
C GLY A 301 -0.49 -28.54 -2.08
N LYS A 302 -0.81 -27.81 -1.01
CA LYS A 302 -1.70 -28.25 0.07
C LYS A 302 -2.93 -27.34 0.14
N SER A 303 -4.05 -27.87 0.61
CA SER A 303 -5.25 -27.05 0.83
C SER A 303 -4.90 -25.92 1.80
N TRP A 304 -5.14 -24.68 1.38
CA TRP A 304 -4.86 -23.51 2.23
C TRP A 304 -5.97 -23.33 3.28
N TYR A 305 -7.19 -23.71 2.90
CA TYR A 305 -8.35 -23.82 3.77
C TYR A 305 -8.95 -25.21 3.62
N ASP A 306 -9.37 -25.82 4.74
CA ASP A 306 -9.92 -27.18 4.75
C ASP A 306 -11.28 -27.31 4.04
N HIS A 307 -11.90 -26.19 3.68
CA HIS A 307 -13.24 -26.13 3.12
C HIS A 307 -13.22 -25.31 1.82
N GLN A 308 -14.16 -25.62 0.93
CA GLN A 308 -14.42 -24.78 -0.24
C GLN A 308 -14.86 -23.38 0.17
N VAL A 309 -14.40 -22.37 -0.55
CA VAL A 309 -14.76 -20.98 -0.32
C VAL A 309 -15.85 -20.55 -1.29
N ARG A 310 -16.77 -19.73 -0.79
CA ARG A 310 -17.81 -19.04 -1.56
C ARG A 310 -17.92 -17.63 -1.01
N PHE A 311 -18.11 -16.66 -1.90
CA PHE A 311 -18.19 -15.25 -1.53
C PHE A 311 -19.54 -14.66 -1.93
N PRO A 312 -20.11 -13.75 -1.12
CA PRO A 312 -21.40 -13.15 -1.43
C PRO A 312 -21.32 -12.23 -2.66
N TYR A 313 -22.45 -12.08 -3.35
CA TYR A 313 -22.59 -11.18 -4.49
C TYR A 313 -22.42 -9.71 -4.06
N LEU A 314 -21.50 -8.98 -4.70
CA LEU A 314 -21.17 -7.57 -4.44
C LEU A 314 -20.83 -7.26 -2.98
N VAL A 315 -20.24 -8.21 -2.27
CA VAL A 315 -19.71 -8.02 -0.93
C VAL A 315 -18.28 -8.54 -0.90
N ALA A 316 -17.36 -7.65 -0.54
CA ALA A 316 -15.95 -7.97 -0.44
C ALA A 316 -15.67 -8.76 0.84
N ASP A 317 -14.90 -9.82 0.70
CA ASP A 317 -14.31 -10.58 1.78
C ASP A 317 -12.87 -10.96 1.41
N PHE A 318 -12.16 -11.66 2.28
CA PHE A 318 -10.79 -12.04 2.05
C PHE A 318 -10.39 -13.31 2.79
N VAL A 319 -9.44 -14.03 2.21
CA VAL A 319 -8.68 -15.07 2.90
C VAL A 319 -7.25 -14.62 3.12
N TYR A 320 -6.60 -15.17 4.13
CA TYR A 320 -5.28 -14.71 4.58
C TYR A 320 -4.47 -15.82 5.24
N SER A 321 -3.15 -15.66 5.19
CA SER A 321 -2.24 -16.61 5.86
C SER A 321 -2.29 -16.42 7.38
N THR A 322 -2.57 -17.48 8.14
CA THR A 322 -2.54 -17.43 9.61
C THR A 322 -1.11 -17.52 10.17
N ARG A 323 -0.20 -18.07 9.37
CA ARG A 323 1.25 -18.13 9.57
C ARG A 323 1.93 -17.68 8.29
N PRO A 324 3.14 -17.12 8.34
CA PRO A 324 3.81 -16.70 7.13
C PRO A 324 4.39 -17.91 6.39
N GLU A 325 4.50 -17.79 5.06
CA GLU A 325 4.97 -18.80 4.13
C GLU A 325 6.33 -18.39 3.53
N SER A 326 7.24 -19.35 3.35
CA SER A 326 8.53 -19.12 2.66
C SER A 326 8.44 -19.36 1.15
N ILE A 327 7.59 -20.29 0.75
CA ILE A 327 7.31 -20.61 -0.65
C ILE A 327 5.96 -19.99 -0.98
N LEU A 328 5.88 -19.28 -2.10
CA LEU A 328 4.69 -18.56 -2.53
C LEU A 328 4.18 -19.14 -3.84
N GLU A 329 3.69 -20.38 -3.76
CA GLU A 329 2.98 -21.04 -4.85
C GLU A 329 1.52 -21.20 -4.46
N PHE A 330 0.63 -20.56 -5.20
CA PHE A 330 -0.80 -20.60 -4.93
C PHE A 330 -1.56 -21.04 -6.18
N SER A 331 -2.62 -21.82 -5.97
CA SER A 331 -3.59 -22.11 -7.03
C SER A 331 -5.02 -21.98 -6.52
N ILE A 332 -5.90 -21.48 -7.37
CA ILE A 332 -7.34 -21.39 -7.12
C ILE A 332 -8.02 -22.25 -8.18
N ASN A 333 -8.73 -23.28 -7.73
CA ASN A 333 -9.35 -24.27 -8.58
C ASN A 333 -10.87 -24.21 -8.38
N GLU A 334 -11.64 -24.47 -9.43
CA GLU A 334 -13.06 -24.75 -9.30
C GLU A 334 -13.30 -26.08 -8.57
N THR A 335 -14.46 -26.22 -7.95
CA THR A 335 -14.96 -27.50 -7.44
C THR A 335 -15.71 -28.25 -8.52
N GLU A 336 -15.83 -29.57 -8.43
CA GLU A 336 -16.64 -30.39 -9.37
C GLU A 336 -18.11 -29.92 -9.44
N GLU A 337 -18.63 -29.34 -8.36
CA GLU A 337 -20.00 -28.82 -8.26
C GLU A 337 -20.15 -27.37 -8.76
N SER A 338 -19.06 -26.68 -9.12
CA SER A 338 -19.09 -25.27 -9.53
C SER A 338 -19.25 -25.19 -11.05
N PRO A 339 -20.35 -24.59 -11.57
CA PRO A 339 -20.51 -24.38 -13.01
C PRO A 339 -19.75 -23.14 -13.53
N LEU A 340 -19.03 -22.45 -12.65
CA LEU A 340 -18.31 -21.21 -12.94
C LEU A 340 -16.81 -21.39 -12.60
N PRO A 341 -15.91 -20.80 -13.39
CA PRO A 341 -14.46 -20.93 -13.18
C PRO A 341 -14.00 -20.31 -11.85
N PRO A 342 -12.78 -20.54 -11.37
CA PRO A 342 -12.27 -19.80 -10.22
C PRO A 342 -12.08 -18.31 -10.53
N MET A 343 -12.10 -17.46 -9.50
CA MET A 343 -11.88 -16.01 -9.65
C MET A 343 -11.11 -15.41 -8.48
N VAL A 344 -10.46 -14.26 -8.67
CA VAL A 344 -9.91 -13.43 -7.59
C VAL A 344 -9.88 -11.96 -8.00
N ASN A 345 -10.15 -11.05 -7.06
CA ASN A 345 -10.22 -9.61 -7.32
C ASN A 345 -8.88 -8.91 -7.08
N ALA A 346 -8.19 -9.25 -5.99
CA ALA A 346 -6.95 -8.58 -5.62
C ALA A 346 -6.08 -9.44 -4.71
N ILE A 347 -4.78 -9.15 -4.68
CA ILE A 347 -3.80 -9.88 -3.86
C ILE A 347 -2.86 -8.89 -3.18
N GLU A 348 -2.59 -9.10 -1.89
CA GLU A 348 -1.54 -8.43 -1.16
C GLU A 348 -0.56 -9.45 -0.58
N ILE A 349 0.74 -9.15 -0.66
CA ILE A 349 1.78 -9.95 -0.04
C ILE A 349 2.67 -9.02 0.78
N TYR A 350 2.94 -9.42 2.01
CA TYR A 350 3.86 -8.73 2.89
C TYR A 350 4.94 -9.67 3.38
N GLN A 351 6.18 -9.21 3.40
CA GLN A 351 7.27 -9.89 4.07
C GLN A 351 7.21 -9.59 5.57
N ALA A 352 7.28 -10.61 6.42
CA ALA A 352 7.42 -10.45 7.86
C ALA A 352 8.72 -9.68 8.17
N LYS A 353 8.59 -8.61 8.96
CA LYS A 353 9.73 -7.74 9.29
C LYS A 353 9.64 -7.35 10.76
N GLU A 354 10.56 -7.85 11.56
CA GLU A 354 10.64 -7.51 12.97
C GLU A 354 11.64 -6.37 13.19
N PHE A 355 11.28 -5.46 14.10
CA PHE A 355 12.10 -4.34 14.54
C PHE A 355 12.31 -4.49 16.06
N PRO A 356 13.27 -5.34 16.48
CA PRO A 356 13.45 -5.70 17.89
C PRO A 356 14.14 -4.61 18.71
N GLN A 357 14.94 -3.74 18.08
CA GLN A 357 15.70 -2.73 18.80
C GLN A 357 14.78 -1.62 19.33
N PHE A 358 14.98 -1.26 20.59
CA PHE A 358 14.34 -0.09 21.17
C PHE A 358 14.97 1.18 20.60
N LEU A 359 14.16 2.24 20.52
CA LEU A 359 14.51 3.51 19.89
C LEU A 359 15.79 4.08 20.50
N THR A 360 16.91 4.02 19.78
CA THR A 360 18.16 4.69 20.17
C THR A 360 18.22 6.07 19.53
N ASN A 361 18.62 7.06 20.32
CA ASN A 361 18.72 8.46 19.91
C ASN A 361 19.59 8.63 18.65
N GLN A 362 19.51 9.81 18.03
CA GLN A 362 20.31 10.17 16.85
C GLN A 362 21.84 10.01 17.05
N GLN A 363 22.33 9.90 18.29
CA GLN A 363 23.75 9.91 18.64
C GLN A 363 24.45 8.54 18.66
N ASP A 364 23.75 7.41 18.60
CA ASP A 364 24.40 6.09 18.70
C ASP A 364 24.83 5.54 17.33
N GLY A 365 25.78 6.22 16.69
CA GLY A 365 26.39 5.80 15.43
C GLY A 365 27.56 4.81 15.55
N ILE A 366 27.81 4.24 16.73
CA ILE A 366 29.10 3.55 17.01
C ILE A 366 28.99 2.02 17.05
N PHE A 367 27.81 1.42 17.17
CA PHE A 367 27.71 -0.03 17.42
C PHE A 367 27.50 -0.94 16.19
N LEU A 368 27.15 -0.41 15.01
CA LEU A 368 26.87 -1.25 13.84
C LEU A 368 28.07 -1.55 12.93
N SER A 369 29.24 -0.93 13.15
CA SER A 369 30.41 -1.10 12.27
C SER A 369 31.33 -2.29 12.62
N LYS A 370 30.96 -3.17 13.56
CA LYS A 370 31.83 -4.28 14.01
C LYS A 370 31.34 -5.69 13.68
N GLN A 371 30.23 -5.85 12.95
CA GLN A 371 29.70 -7.19 12.65
C GLN A 371 29.91 -7.67 11.20
N TYR A 372 30.64 -6.93 10.38
CA TYR A 372 31.09 -7.37 9.06
C TYR A 372 32.55 -6.97 8.82
N ILE A 373 33.47 -7.71 9.44
CA ILE A 373 34.84 -7.93 8.92
C ILE A 373 35.05 -9.43 8.90
#